data_AF-A0A6L3EII7-F1
#
_entry.id   AF-A0A6L3EII7-F1
#
_cell.length_a   1.000
_cell.length_b   1.000
_cell.length_c   1.000
_cell.angle_alpha   90.00
_cell.angle_beta   90.00
_cell.angle_gamma   90.00
#
_symmetry.space_group_name_H-M   'P 1'
#
loop_
_entity.id
_entity.type
_entity.pdbx_description
1 polymer ?
#
loop_
_entity_poly.entity_id
_entity_poly.type
_entity_poly.pdbx_seq_one_letter_code
_entity_poly.pdbx_strand_id
1 'polypeptide(L)'
;VLTPDGKRLTARQWADDLGVFYAPTLVFFDESGREIIRIDSVVQIYRLGRVLEYVAAGGHKTGMNYQQWHGYRRLREAGGGG
;
A
#
# COMPACT_ATOMS: atom_id res chain seq x y z
N VAL A 1 14.99 -12.45 6.61
CA VAL A 1 14.26 -11.70 5.55
C VAL A 1 15.20 -10.68 4.94
N LEU A 2 15.02 -10.37 3.66
CA LEU A 2 15.63 -9.20 3.02
C LEU A 2 14.56 -8.10 3.01
N THR A 3 14.83 -6.95 3.60
CA THR A 3 13.89 -5.84 3.65
C THR A 3 13.85 -5.09 2.32
N PRO A 4 12.79 -4.30 2.05
CA PRO A 4 12.69 -3.48 0.84
C PRO A 4 13.85 -2.50 0.65
N ASP A 5 14.46 -2.00 1.72
CA ASP A 5 15.64 -1.13 1.69
C ASP A 5 16.98 -1.91 1.69
N GLY A 6 16.96 -3.23 1.49
CA GLY A 6 18.15 -4.06 1.27
C GLY A 6 18.86 -4.58 2.52
N LYS A 7 18.30 -4.38 3.72
CA LYS A 7 18.87 -4.89 4.98
C LYS A 7 18.50 -6.36 5.18
N ARG A 8 19.42 -7.12 5.76
CA ARG A 8 19.16 -8.51 6.20
C ARG A 8 18.81 -8.51 7.68
N LEU A 9 17.56 -8.84 7.98
CA LEU A 9 17.04 -8.94 9.36
C LEU A 9 16.38 -10.29 9.60
N THR A 10 16.17 -10.66 10.86
CA THR A 10 15.19 -11.70 11.19
C THR A 10 13.77 -11.17 10.97
N ALA A 11 12.81 -12.08 10.78
CA ALA A 11 11.40 -11.68 10.65
C ALA A 11 10.89 -10.93 11.89
N ARG A 12 11.34 -11.35 13.09
CA ARG A 12 10.99 -10.70 14.36
C ARG A 12 11.52 -9.27 14.43
N GLN A 13 12.82 -9.06 14.20
CA GLN A 13 13.42 -7.72 14.19
C GLN A 13 12.70 -6.80 13.21
N TRP A 14 12.39 -7.30 12.02
CA TRP A 14 11.71 -6.47 11.03
C TRP A 14 10.27 -6.13 11.42
N ALA A 15 9.54 -7.06 12.06
CA ALA A 15 8.21 -6.78 12.58
C ALA A 15 8.25 -5.72 13.71
N ASP A 16 9.25 -5.79 14.58
CA ASP A 16 9.48 -4.81 15.66
C ASP A 16 9.80 -3.42 15.07
N ASP A 17 10.71 -3.36 14.08
CA ASP A 17 11.08 -2.12 13.37
C ASP A 17 9.88 -1.47 12.66
N LEU A 18 8.96 -2.28 12.12
CA LEU A 18 7.73 -1.83 11.46
C LEU A 18 6.58 -1.49 12.44
N GLY A 19 6.76 -1.75 13.75
CA GLY A 19 5.70 -1.61 14.73
C GLY A 19 4.47 -2.50 14.44
N VAL A 20 4.70 -3.73 13.98
CA VAL A 20 3.64 -4.70 13.66
C VAL A 20 3.37 -5.59 14.86
N PHE A 21 2.24 -5.37 15.53
CA PHE A 21 1.86 -6.10 16.75
C PHE A 21 0.63 -7.00 16.59
N TYR A 22 -0.07 -6.91 15.47
CA TYR A 22 -1.32 -7.61 15.22
C TYR A 22 -1.32 -8.29 13.86
N ALA A 23 -2.00 -9.44 13.77
CA ALA A 23 -2.13 -10.20 12.54
C ALA A 23 -3.60 -10.26 12.09
N PRO A 24 -3.86 -10.23 10.77
CA PRO A 24 -2.91 -9.98 9.69
C PRO A 24 -2.56 -8.48 9.58
N THR A 25 -1.30 -8.19 9.27
CA THR A 25 -0.86 -6.86 8.82
C THR A 25 -0.19 -6.97 7.46
N LEU A 26 -0.59 -6.11 6.52
CA LEU A 26 -0.01 -6.00 5.19
C LEU A 26 0.62 -4.61 5.04
N VAL A 27 1.88 -4.54 4.62
CA VAL A 27 2.59 -3.27 4.38
C VAL A 27 3.15 -3.28 2.97
N PHE A 28 2.84 -2.23 2.20
CA PHE A 28 3.29 -2.06 0.82
C PHE A 28 4.38 -1.00 0.77
N PHE A 29 5.45 -1.27 0.01
CA PHE A 29 6.60 -0.40 -0.14
C PHE A 29 6.84 -0.04 -1.61
N ASP A 30 7.42 1.12 -1.87
CA ASP A 30 7.96 1.46 -3.18
C ASP A 30 9.34 0.83 -3.41
N GLU A 31 9.89 1.03 -4.61
CA GLU A 31 11.16 0.45 -5.03
C GLU A 31 12.37 0.97 -4.22
N SER A 32 12.21 2.08 -3.49
CA SER A 32 13.22 2.63 -2.58
C SER A 32 13.10 2.12 -1.14
N GLY A 33 12.08 1.30 -0.86
CA GLY A 33 11.78 0.76 0.45
C GLY A 33 10.99 1.70 1.35
N ARG A 34 10.38 2.75 0.79
CA ARG A 34 9.51 3.66 1.53
C ARG A 34 8.09 3.11 1.58
N GLU A 35 7.47 3.15 2.75
CA GLU A 35 6.09 2.69 2.94
C GLU A 35 5.10 3.54 2.10
N ILE A 36 4.26 2.85 1.33
CA ILE A 36 3.20 3.44 0.52
C ILE A 36 1.89 3.47 1.31
N ILE A 37 1.50 2.32 1.86
CA ILE A 37 0.23 2.11 2.55
C ILE A 37 0.30 0.80 3.36
N ARG A 38 -0.43 0.76 4.47
CA ARG A 38 -0.58 -0.43 5.31
C ARG A 38 -2.04 -0.75 5.60
N ILE A 39 -2.31 -2.03 5.86
CA ILE A 39 -3.58 -2.58 6.34
C ILE A 39 -3.23 -3.32 7.63
N ASP A 40 -3.66 -2.81 8.78
CA ASP A 40 -3.27 -3.29 10.12
C ASP A 40 -4.45 -3.87 10.91
N SER A 41 -5.59 -4.07 10.25
CA SER A 41 -6.79 -4.65 10.83
C SER A 41 -7.49 -5.60 9.87
N VAL A 42 -8.03 -6.71 10.40
CA VAL A 42 -8.93 -7.62 9.67
C VAL A 42 -10.09 -6.84 9.05
N VAL A 43 -10.62 -5.83 9.75
CA VAL A 43 -11.71 -5.00 9.23
C VAL A 43 -11.29 -4.30 7.96
N GLN A 44 -10.06 -3.84 7.81
CA GLN A 44 -9.63 -3.12 6.62
C GLN A 44 -9.39 -4.02 5.40
N ILE A 45 -9.38 -5.35 5.56
CA ILE A 45 -9.02 -6.29 4.48
C ILE A 45 -9.98 -6.25 3.29
N TYR A 46 -11.23 -5.81 3.46
CA TYR A 46 -12.17 -5.60 2.34
C TYR A 46 -11.68 -4.54 1.35
N ARG A 47 -10.72 -3.69 1.75
CA ARG A 47 -10.12 -2.66 0.89
C ARG A 47 -8.96 -3.19 0.05
N LEU A 48 -8.50 -4.42 0.30
CA LEU A 48 -7.27 -4.97 -0.29
C LEU A 48 -7.22 -4.85 -1.80
N GLY A 49 -8.29 -5.22 -2.52
CA GLY A 49 -8.32 -5.16 -3.99
C GLY A 49 -8.02 -3.75 -4.53
N ARG A 50 -8.63 -2.73 -3.93
CA ARG A 50 -8.42 -1.33 -4.33
C ARG A 50 -7.05 -0.80 -3.92
N VAL A 51 -6.52 -1.27 -2.78
CA VAL A 51 -5.15 -0.94 -2.34
C VAL A 51 -4.13 -1.52 -3.33
N LEU A 52 -4.30 -2.78 -3.74
CA LEU A 52 -3.47 -3.42 -4.76
C LEU A 52 -3.51 -2.66 -6.08
N GLU A 53 -4.70 -2.25 -6.53
CA GLU A 53 -4.85 -1.43 -7.74
C GLU A 53 -4.08 -0.10 -7.61
N TYR A 54 -4.22 0.59 -6.49
CA TYR A 54 -3.53 1.86 -6.23
C TYR A 54 -2.01 1.70 -6.24
N VAL A 55 -1.48 0.65 -5.62
CA VAL A 55 -0.04 0.36 -5.59
C VAL A 55 0.45 -0.04 -6.98
N ALA A 56 -0.21 -0.99 -7.63
CA ALA A 56 0.19 -1.54 -8.93
C ALA A 56 0.13 -0.51 -10.06
N ALA A 57 -0.86 0.38 -10.05
CA ALA A 57 -0.98 1.46 -11.03
C ALA A 57 -0.06 2.67 -10.71
N GLY A 58 0.77 2.58 -9.67
CA GLY A 58 1.68 3.65 -9.29
C GLY A 58 0.98 4.91 -8.77
N GLY A 59 -0.23 4.78 -8.20
CA GLY A 59 -1.01 5.93 -7.73
C GLY A 59 -0.26 6.78 -6.70
N HIS A 60 0.57 6.15 -5.87
CA HIS A 60 1.46 6.82 -4.91
C HIS A 60 2.50 7.76 -5.54
N LYS A 61 2.81 7.62 -6.84
CA LYS A 61 3.72 8.48 -7.59
C LYS A 61 3.06 9.79 -8.04
N THR A 62 1.73 9.88 -7.97
CA THR A 62 0.96 11.06 -8.43
C THR A 62 0.87 12.18 -7.38
N GLY A 63 1.36 11.94 -6.16
CA GLY A 63 1.16 12.84 -5.01
C GLY A 63 -0.26 12.82 -4.43
N MET A 64 -1.21 12.14 -5.06
CA MET A 64 -2.56 11.93 -4.53
C MET A 64 -2.56 10.81 -3.50
N ASN A 65 -3.36 10.94 -2.46
CA ASN A 65 -3.61 9.83 -1.54
C ASN A 65 -4.53 8.78 -2.18
N TYR A 66 -4.61 7.62 -1.55
CA TYR A 66 -5.44 6.48 -2.00
C TYR A 66 -6.88 6.88 -2.35
N GLN A 67 -7.56 7.67 -1.53
CA GLN A 67 -8.96 8.04 -1.78
C GLN A 67 -9.09 8.98 -2.98
N GLN A 68 -8.21 9.98 -3.06
CA GLN A 68 -8.17 10.96 -4.13
C GLN A 68 -7.89 10.30 -5.47
N TRP A 69 -6.90 9.40 -5.53
CA TRP A 69 -6.52 8.71 -6.75
C TRP A 69 -7.67 7.88 -7.33
N HIS A 70 -8.38 7.14 -6.48
CA HIS A 70 -9.56 6.38 -6.86
C HIS A 70 -10.72 7.28 -7.32
N GLY A 71 -10.92 8.43 -6.67
CA GLY A 71 -11.92 9.42 -7.09
C GLY A 71 -11.61 10.00 -8.46
N TYR A 72 -10.37 10.42 -8.67
CA TYR A 72 -9.86 10.93 -9.94
C TYR A 72 -10.04 9.93 -11.08
N ARG A 73 -9.68 8.65 -10.85
CA ARG A 73 -9.86 7.59 -11.85
C ARG A 73 -11.31 7.39 -12.27
N ARG A 74 -12.23 7.32 -11.31
CA ARG A 74 -13.67 7.17 -11.60
C ARG A 74 -14.21 8.32 -12.44
N LEU A 75 -13.79 9.55 -12.14
CA LEU A 75 -14.21 10.73 -12.91
C LEU A 75 -13.73 10.67 -14.36
N ARG A 76 -12.49 10.18 -14.59
CA ARG A 76 -11.94 10.02 -15.95
C ARG A 76 -12.65 8.94 -16.75
N GLU A 77 -12.99 7.82 -16.11
CA GLU A 77 -13.69 6.71 -16.75
C GLU A 77 -15.14 7.11 -17.11
N ALA A 78 -15.81 7.85 -16.23
CA ALA A 78 -17.17 8.36 -16.49
C ALA A 78 -17.22 9.43 -17.59
N GLY A 79 -16.16 10.24 -17.75
CA GLY A 79 -16.08 11.30 -18.76
C GLY A 79 -15.57 10.84 -20.14
N GLY A 80 -15.03 9.63 -20.26
CA GLY A 80 -14.43 9.11 -21.50
C GLY A 80 -15.34 8.19 -22.33
N GLY A 81 -16.57 7.95 -21.89
CA GLY A 81 -17.56 7.09 -22.56
C GLY A 81 -18.65 7.84 -23.34
N GLY A 82 -18.38 9.08 -23.76
CA GLY A 82 -19.28 9.93 -24.56
C GLY A 82 -18.80 10.10 -25.99
#